data_AF-A0A0P0VIX3-F1
#
_entry.id   AF-A0A0P0VIX3-F1
#
_cell.length_a   1.000
_cell.length_b   1.000
_cell.length_c   1.000
_cell.angle_alpha   90.00
_cell.angle_beta   90.00
_cell.angle_gamma   90.00
#
_symmetry.space_group_name_H-M   'P 1'
#
loop_
_entity.id
_entity.type
_entity.pdbx_description
1 polymer ?
#
loop_
_entity_poly.entity_id
_entity_poly.type
_entity_poly.pdbx_seq_one_letter_code
_entity_poly.pdbx_strand_id
1 'polypeptide(L)'
;FKHCVGRRVQLALCKELDERMHDLKSELEGYNTGDSDDINKKKALDALNRMEKWNLFKDVPEEHHSYTVARDSFLAHLGSVLWGSMSHVIAPSVSHRAHHYYDKLSFQLYFVTQEKVRNMKQFPVNVKSVTEGLSSVLLQFQKPMFSQRMLSLSEDPALMMAFSMARRAAAVPLLLVNGTYKSTVHTYLDSAILQHQLQRLSEHNSLKGGHSNHRSTLEIPIFWFIHSEPLLLDKHYQAKSLSNMVVVVQSEVDSWESHLQCNGRSILWDLRRPVKAAIAATAEYVSGLLPSHLAYSPAHETATEDWTWSVGCNPLSITSKGWQLSEFQRDVIARNYIITAVEESIQIINSAIQQLITERTSERGFKLFKAQERVLVEKYNSVVSLWRRVSAMSKGLRYGDAVKLTSMLEEASHGFANAVNSTISSLHPVQCTRERKVDVQLDLTTIPAFLAVFLLLWFLLRPRRPKPKIN
;
A
#
# COMPACT_ATOMS: atom_id res chain seq x y z
N PHE A 1 -0.57 6.67 55.47
CA PHE A 1 -1.41 6.94 54.28
C PHE A 1 -2.85 7.24 54.67
N LYS A 2 -3.33 8.50 54.53
CA LYS A 2 -4.68 8.90 55.01
C LYS A 2 -5.84 8.06 54.44
N HIS A 3 -5.71 7.50 53.24
CA HIS A 3 -6.73 6.66 52.58
C HIS A 3 -6.85 5.23 53.16
N CYS A 4 -5.78 4.71 53.78
CA CYS A 4 -5.81 3.40 54.45
C CYS A 4 -6.28 3.54 55.92
N VAL A 5 -6.26 4.76 56.49
CA VAL A 5 -6.67 5.04 57.86
C VAL A 5 -8.21 5.11 57.94
N GLY A 6 -8.81 4.28 58.80
CA GLY A 6 -10.25 4.32 59.10
C GLY A 6 -11.15 3.46 58.20
N ARG A 7 -10.60 2.64 57.30
CA ARG A 7 -11.40 1.68 56.50
C ARG A 7 -11.70 0.41 57.29
N ARG A 8 -12.96 -0.05 57.22
CA ARG A 8 -13.40 -1.33 57.80
C ARG A 8 -12.92 -2.55 57.00
N VAL A 9 -12.64 -2.39 55.70
CA VAL A 9 -12.10 -3.43 54.82
C VAL A 9 -10.69 -3.02 54.39
N GLN A 10 -9.68 -3.76 54.84
CA GLN A 10 -8.29 -3.51 54.49
C GLN A 10 -8.01 -3.99 53.06
N LEU A 11 -7.54 -3.10 52.20
CA LEU A 11 -7.06 -3.46 50.86
C LEU A 11 -5.71 -4.17 51.00
N ALA A 12 -5.51 -5.27 50.26
CA ALA A 12 -4.25 -6.02 50.26
C ALA A 12 -3.03 -5.12 49.95
N LEU A 13 -3.22 -4.17 49.03
CA LEU A 13 -2.20 -3.18 48.68
C LEU A 13 -1.81 -2.25 49.84
N CYS A 14 -2.77 -1.82 50.68
CA CYS A 14 -2.47 -0.99 51.85
C CYS A 14 -1.61 -1.76 52.86
N LYS A 15 -1.90 -3.05 53.03
CA LYS A 15 -1.17 -3.92 53.96
C LYS A 15 0.27 -4.16 53.49
N GLU A 16 0.44 -4.48 52.20
CA GLU A 16 1.77 -4.68 51.60
C GLU A 16 2.62 -3.39 51.65
N LEU A 17 2.00 -2.22 51.46
CA LEU A 17 2.72 -0.95 51.50
C LEU A 17 3.15 -0.56 52.93
N ASP A 18 2.28 -0.79 53.92
CA ASP A 18 2.62 -0.55 55.33
C ASP A 18 3.70 -1.51 55.81
N GLU A 19 3.66 -2.79 55.39
CA GLU A 19 4.73 -3.77 55.67
C GLU A 19 6.06 -3.33 55.06
N ARG A 20 6.09 -2.94 53.77
CA ARG A 20 7.34 -2.48 53.13
C ARG A 20 7.89 -1.18 53.71
N MET A 21 7.03 -0.26 54.16
CA MET A 21 7.51 0.92 54.89
C MET A 21 8.11 0.54 56.24
N HIS A 22 7.51 -0.41 56.94
CA HIS A 22 8.01 -0.86 58.24
C HIS A 22 9.38 -1.55 58.08
N ASP A 23 9.52 -2.41 57.09
CA ASP A 23 10.78 -3.09 56.77
C ASP A 23 11.88 -2.07 56.45
N LEU A 24 11.57 -1.08 55.60
CA LEU A 24 12.53 -0.04 55.22
C LEU A 24 12.92 0.88 56.40
N LYS A 25 11.98 1.15 57.32
CA LYS A 25 12.27 1.88 58.55
C LYS A 25 13.16 1.06 59.49
N SER A 26 12.92 -0.25 59.59
CA SER A 26 13.73 -1.16 60.40
C SER A 26 15.16 -1.29 59.86
N GLU A 27 15.33 -1.34 58.53
CA GLU A 27 16.63 -1.32 57.88
C GLU A 27 17.37 0.00 58.15
N LEU A 28 16.68 1.15 58.08
CA LEU A 28 17.25 2.46 58.40
C LEU A 28 17.66 2.62 59.87
N GLU A 29 16.89 2.05 60.81
CA GLU A 29 17.26 2.02 62.23
C GLU A 29 18.48 1.13 62.46
N GLY A 30 18.64 0.04 61.68
CA GLY A 30 19.85 -0.79 61.65
C GLY A 30 21.11 0.00 61.28
N TYR A 31 21.04 0.91 60.31
CA TYR A 31 22.16 1.81 59.94
C TYR A 31 22.57 2.80 61.03
N ASN A 32 21.75 2.99 62.08
CA ASN A 32 22.05 3.90 63.17
C ASN A 32 23.06 3.33 64.19
N THR A 33 23.39 2.03 64.08
CA THR A 33 24.21 1.28 65.06
C THR A 33 25.60 0.89 64.57
N GLY A 34 25.98 1.23 63.34
CA GLY A 34 27.30 0.94 62.77
C GLY A 34 28.02 2.20 62.28
N ASP A 35 29.34 2.24 62.48
CA ASP A 35 30.27 3.29 62.02
C ASP A 35 30.30 3.37 60.47
N SER A 36 29.25 3.94 59.87
CA SER A 36 29.14 4.20 58.44
C SER A 36 28.95 5.70 58.20
N ASP A 37 29.81 6.25 57.32
CA ASP A 37 29.92 7.65 56.91
C ASP A 37 28.61 8.45 57.00
N ASP A 38 28.63 9.54 57.75
CA ASP A 38 27.53 10.51 57.94
C ASP A 38 26.83 10.93 56.63
N ILE A 39 27.53 10.85 55.50
CA ILE A 39 27.02 11.13 54.15
C ILE A 39 25.97 10.11 53.71
N ASN A 40 26.16 8.82 53.98
CA ASN A 40 25.22 7.77 53.60
C ASN A 40 23.97 7.81 54.48
N LYS A 41 24.15 8.10 55.78
CA LYS A 41 23.05 8.36 56.71
C LYS A 41 22.20 9.54 56.28
N LYS A 42 22.83 10.65 55.86
CA LYS A 42 22.13 11.83 55.34
C LYS A 42 21.39 11.55 54.04
N LYS A 43 21.96 10.75 53.13
CA LYS A 43 21.29 10.31 51.90
C LYS A 43 20.09 9.40 52.18
N ALA A 44 20.20 8.48 53.14
CA ALA A 44 19.11 7.58 53.52
C ALA A 44 17.96 8.35 54.18
N LEU A 45 18.26 9.28 55.09
CA LEU A 45 17.27 10.16 55.71
C LEU A 45 16.61 11.10 54.69
N ASP A 46 17.36 11.59 53.71
CA ASP A 46 16.83 12.45 52.65
C ASP A 46 16.01 11.66 51.61
N ALA A 47 16.31 10.38 51.40
CA ALA A 47 15.45 9.47 50.64
C ALA A 47 14.14 9.17 51.38
N LEU A 48 14.22 8.93 52.69
CA LEU A 48 13.04 8.72 53.55
C LEU A 48 12.13 9.97 53.56
N ASN A 49 12.71 11.15 53.78
CA ASN A 49 11.97 12.43 53.71
C ASN A 49 11.36 12.68 52.33
N ARG A 50 12.05 12.29 51.24
CA ARG A 50 11.50 12.38 49.88
C ARG A 50 10.33 11.43 49.69
N MET A 51 10.40 10.20 50.20
CA MET A 51 9.29 9.24 50.14
C MET A 51 8.10 9.67 51.01
N GLU A 52 8.33 10.19 52.21
CA GLU A 52 7.27 10.76 53.06
C GLU A 52 6.60 11.98 52.41
N LYS A 53 7.39 12.82 51.72
CA LYS A 53 6.86 13.93 50.93
C LYS A 53 6.23 13.48 49.61
N TRP A 54 6.59 12.30 49.10
CA TRP A 54 6.06 11.72 47.87
C TRP A 54 4.70 11.09 48.15
N ASN A 55 3.71 11.97 48.22
CA ASN A 55 2.31 11.58 48.27
C ASN A 55 1.79 11.54 46.83
N LEU A 56 1.55 10.34 46.29
CA LEU A 56 0.91 10.14 44.97
C LEU A 56 -0.43 10.88 44.85
N PHE A 57 -1.02 11.25 46.00
CA PHE A 57 -2.26 12.00 46.16
C PHE A 57 -2.05 13.27 46.97
N LYS A 58 -0.92 13.96 46.78
CA LYS A 58 -0.77 15.30 47.32
C LYS A 58 -1.89 16.15 46.73
N ASP A 59 -2.70 16.77 47.58
CA ASP A 59 -3.61 17.85 47.20
C ASP A 59 -2.76 19.03 46.72
N VAL A 60 -2.22 18.91 45.51
CA VAL A 60 -1.90 20.08 44.72
C VAL A 60 -3.25 20.78 44.57
N PRO A 61 -3.36 22.11 44.80
CA PRO A 61 -4.52 22.86 44.38
C PRO A 61 -4.50 22.94 42.85
N GLU A 62 -4.57 21.79 42.19
CA GLU A 62 -5.14 21.72 40.86
C GLU A 62 -6.62 22.00 41.08
N GLU A 63 -7.14 23.00 40.38
CA GLU A 63 -8.56 23.25 40.29
C GLU A 63 -9.22 21.95 39.83
N HIS A 64 -9.75 21.18 40.77
CA HIS A 64 -10.58 20.01 40.47
C HIS A 64 -11.88 20.59 39.90
N HIS A 65 -11.87 20.97 38.64
CA HIS A 65 -13.10 21.06 37.89
C HIS A 65 -13.75 19.69 38.00
N SER A 66 -14.90 19.62 38.68
CA SER A 66 -15.69 18.41 38.76
C SER A 66 -16.23 18.09 37.38
N TYR A 67 -15.39 17.55 36.50
CA TYR A 67 -15.82 16.92 35.27
C TYR A 67 -16.64 15.71 35.72
N THR A 68 -17.96 15.82 35.59
CA THR A 68 -18.84 14.70 35.86
C THR A 68 -18.48 13.61 34.85
N VAL A 69 -18.48 12.33 35.26
CA VAL A 69 -18.29 11.20 34.34
C VAL A 69 -19.22 11.29 33.12
N ALA A 70 -20.41 11.87 33.31
CA ALA A 70 -21.35 12.18 32.23
C ALA A 70 -20.79 13.18 31.20
N ARG A 71 -20.10 14.24 31.64
CA ARG A 71 -19.43 15.20 30.74
C ARG A 71 -18.32 14.52 29.95
N ASP A 72 -17.48 13.71 30.60
CA ASP A 72 -16.36 13.05 29.93
C ASP A 72 -16.86 11.98 28.94
N SER A 73 -17.87 11.20 29.33
CA SER A 73 -18.54 10.25 28.43
C SER A 73 -19.16 10.97 27.23
N PHE A 74 -19.85 12.09 27.44
CA PHE A 74 -20.42 12.89 26.37
C PHE A 74 -19.35 13.44 25.42
N LEU A 75 -18.27 14.03 25.96
CA LEU A 75 -17.16 14.55 25.15
C LEU A 75 -16.43 13.45 24.38
N ALA A 76 -16.25 12.27 24.98
CA ALA A 76 -15.69 11.11 24.31
C ALA A 76 -16.58 10.63 23.16
N HIS A 77 -17.89 10.54 23.38
CA HIS A 77 -18.84 10.18 22.33
C HIS A 77 -18.89 11.22 21.21
N LEU A 78 -18.93 12.51 21.54
CA LEU A 78 -18.90 13.60 20.57
C LEU A 78 -17.60 13.57 19.75
N GLY A 79 -16.45 13.41 20.42
CA GLY A 79 -15.15 13.27 19.77
C GLY A 79 -15.09 12.07 18.84
N SER A 80 -15.63 10.92 19.27
CA SER A 80 -15.72 9.71 18.45
C SER A 80 -16.58 9.91 17.20
N VAL A 81 -17.74 10.56 17.33
CA VAL A 81 -18.65 10.83 16.19
C VAL A 81 -18.00 11.83 15.22
N LEU A 82 -17.34 12.87 15.73
CA LEU A 82 -16.64 13.84 14.89
C LEU A 82 -15.45 13.20 14.16
N TRP A 83 -14.66 12.38 14.86
CA TRP A 83 -13.56 11.64 14.26
C TRP A 83 -14.05 10.67 13.19
N GLY A 84 -15.07 9.86 13.49
CA GLY A 84 -15.69 8.95 12.53
C GLY A 84 -16.23 9.69 11.30
N SER A 85 -16.93 10.81 11.51
CA SER A 85 -17.43 11.63 10.41
C SER A 85 -16.30 12.19 9.55
N MET A 86 -15.21 12.66 10.17
CA MET A 86 -14.02 13.13 9.46
C MET A 86 -13.36 12.00 8.65
N SER A 87 -13.21 10.81 9.24
CA SER A 87 -12.57 9.67 8.57
C SER A 87 -13.42 9.14 7.42
N HIS A 88 -14.75 9.15 7.50
CA HIS A 88 -15.60 8.63 6.43
C HIS A 88 -15.94 9.67 5.34
N VAL A 89 -16.03 10.96 5.67
CA VAL A 89 -16.42 12.02 4.73
C VAL A 89 -15.23 12.78 4.14
N ILE A 90 -14.13 12.95 4.88
CA ILE A 90 -13.02 13.80 4.41
C ILE A 90 -11.85 12.95 3.91
N ALA A 91 -11.52 11.89 4.65
CA ALA A 91 -10.40 11.00 4.32
C ALA A 91 -10.81 9.52 4.38
N PRO A 92 -11.79 9.10 3.54
CA PRO A 92 -12.24 7.71 3.52
C PRO A 92 -11.08 6.77 3.21
N SER A 93 -11.15 5.58 3.79
CA SER A 93 -10.17 4.53 3.53
C SER A 93 -10.28 4.07 2.09
N VAL A 94 -9.12 3.91 1.45
CA VAL A 94 -8.97 3.39 0.09
C VAL A 94 -8.11 2.13 0.14
N SER A 95 -8.20 1.30 -0.89
CA SER A 95 -7.42 0.07 -0.94
C SER A 95 -5.92 0.37 -0.97
N HIS A 96 -5.10 -0.52 -0.41
CA HIS A 96 -3.67 -0.32 -0.24
C HIS A 96 -2.85 -0.22 -1.54
N ARG A 97 -3.39 -0.69 -2.68
CA ARG A 97 -2.62 -0.71 -3.94
C ARG A 97 -2.46 0.70 -4.52
N ALA A 98 -1.38 0.90 -5.27
CA ALA A 98 -1.19 2.09 -6.08
C ALA A 98 -2.19 2.08 -7.25
N HIS A 99 -2.98 3.14 -7.40
CA HIS A 99 -3.93 3.29 -8.50
C HIS A 99 -3.53 4.48 -9.36
N HIS A 100 -3.16 4.21 -10.60
CA HIS A 100 -2.73 5.25 -11.53
C HIS A 100 -3.90 5.77 -12.36
N TYR A 101 -3.78 7.03 -12.76
CA TYR A 101 -4.67 7.61 -13.74
C TYR A 101 -4.29 7.12 -15.15
N TYR A 102 -5.28 6.66 -15.90
CA TYR A 102 -5.17 6.29 -17.31
C TYR A 102 -6.19 7.05 -18.13
N ASP A 103 -5.81 7.49 -19.33
CA ASP A 103 -6.70 8.24 -20.23
C ASP A 103 -7.81 7.36 -20.83
N LYS A 104 -7.48 6.12 -21.14
CA LYS A 104 -8.40 5.14 -21.73
C LYS A 104 -8.48 3.91 -20.84
N LEU A 105 -9.71 3.46 -20.56
CA LEU A 105 -9.93 2.21 -19.83
C LEU A 105 -10.65 1.21 -20.75
N SER A 106 -10.00 0.09 -21.02
CA SER A 106 -10.48 -0.97 -21.89
C SER A 106 -11.05 -2.10 -21.06
N PHE A 107 -12.37 -2.11 -20.88
CA PHE A 107 -13.10 -3.17 -20.21
C PHE A 107 -13.24 -4.38 -21.13
N GLN A 108 -12.61 -5.49 -20.77
CA GLN A 108 -12.71 -6.77 -21.47
C GLN A 108 -13.68 -7.68 -20.72
N LEU A 109 -14.91 -7.77 -21.22
CA LEU A 109 -15.97 -8.57 -20.63
C LEU A 109 -15.90 -10.01 -21.16
N TYR A 110 -15.53 -10.95 -20.30
CA TYR A 110 -15.50 -12.39 -20.58
C TYR A 110 -16.71 -13.05 -19.93
N PHE A 111 -17.73 -13.35 -20.73
CA PHE A 111 -18.92 -14.05 -20.27
C PHE A 111 -18.70 -15.55 -20.35
N VAL A 112 -18.64 -16.21 -19.20
CA VAL A 112 -18.37 -17.64 -19.07
C VAL A 112 -19.66 -18.39 -18.76
N THR A 113 -20.11 -19.27 -19.66
CA THR A 113 -21.33 -20.08 -19.51
C THR A 113 -20.99 -21.57 -19.42
N GLN A 114 -21.85 -22.39 -18.81
CA GLN A 114 -21.65 -23.85 -18.76
C GLN A 114 -21.70 -24.47 -20.16
N GLU A 115 -22.72 -24.10 -20.93
CA GLU A 115 -22.95 -24.57 -22.29
C GLU A 115 -22.85 -23.43 -23.30
N LYS A 116 -22.64 -23.79 -24.57
CA LYS A 116 -22.56 -22.82 -25.66
C LYS A 116 -23.92 -22.17 -25.91
N VAL A 117 -24.04 -20.89 -25.57
CA VAL A 117 -25.24 -20.10 -25.89
C VAL A 117 -25.26 -19.81 -27.40
N ARG A 118 -26.18 -20.46 -28.12
CA ARG A 118 -26.31 -20.31 -29.58
C ARG A 118 -26.99 -18.99 -29.99
N ASN A 119 -27.80 -18.39 -29.12
CA ASN A 119 -28.59 -17.18 -29.40
C ASN A 119 -28.28 -16.04 -28.42
N MET A 120 -27.72 -14.95 -28.93
CA MET A 120 -27.44 -13.71 -28.17
C MET A 120 -28.70 -13.10 -27.51
N LYS A 121 -29.90 -13.36 -28.07
CA LYS A 121 -31.18 -12.87 -27.52
C LYS A 121 -31.60 -13.55 -26.21
N GLN A 122 -31.05 -14.73 -25.90
CA GLN A 122 -31.30 -15.47 -24.65
C GLN A 122 -30.24 -15.19 -23.58
N PHE A 123 -29.33 -14.25 -23.84
CA PHE A 123 -28.26 -13.93 -22.92
C PHE A 123 -28.82 -13.25 -21.65
N PRO A 124 -28.62 -13.82 -20.45
CA PRO A 124 -29.29 -13.36 -19.24
C PRO A 124 -28.72 -12.07 -18.65
N VAL A 125 -27.64 -11.53 -19.24
CA VAL A 125 -26.99 -10.30 -18.77
C VAL A 125 -27.50 -9.09 -19.55
N ASN A 126 -27.95 -8.07 -18.81
CA ASN A 126 -28.24 -6.77 -19.41
C ASN A 126 -26.94 -5.97 -19.64
N VAL A 127 -26.32 -6.23 -20.79
CA VAL A 127 -25.05 -5.61 -21.18
C VAL A 127 -25.12 -4.07 -21.16
N LYS A 128 -26.25 -3.47 -21.55
CA LYS A 128 -26.42 -2.00 -21.54
C LYS A 128 -26.27 -1.43 -20.14
N SER A 129 -26.97 -2.02 -19.18
CA SER A 129 -26.89 -1.58 -17.77
C SER A 129 -25.49 -1.77 -17.18
N VAL A 130 -24.78 -2.83 -17.59
CA VAL A 130 -23.40 -3.07 -17.17
C VAL A 130 -22.48 -2.02 -17.79
N THR A 131 -22.57 -1.75 -19.09
CA THR A 131 -21.73 -0.75 -19.76
C THR A 131 -21.98 0.66 -19.24
N GLU A 132 -23.24 1.03 -18.99
CA GLU A 132 -23.60 2.32 -18.39
C GLU A 132 -23.06 2.42 -16.95
N GLY A 133 -23.24 1.37 -16.16
CA GLY A 133 -22.71 1.28 -14.79
C GLY A 133 -21.19 1.39 -14.73
N LEU A 134 -20.47 0.65 -15.58
CA LEU A 134 -19.01 0.71 -15.67
C LEU A 134 -18.53 2.07 -16.14
N SER A 135 -19.22 2.70 -17.10
CA SER A 135 -18.90 4.06 -17.53
C SER A 135 -19.07 5.11 -16.42
N SER A 136 -19.97 4.85 -15.46
CA SER A 136 -20.20 5.76 -14.33
C SER A 136 -19.06 5.82 -13.32
N VAL A 137 -18.18 4.79 -13.31
CA VAL A 137 -16.95 4.71 -12.48
C VAL A 137 -15.87 5.68 -12.94
N LEU A 138 -15.92 6.05 -14.21
CA LEU A 138 -14.88 6.87 -14.83
C LEU A 138 -14.99 8.34 -14.42
N LEU A 139 -13.84 8.99 -14.34
CA LEU A 139 -13.77 10.45 -14.27
C LEU A 139 -14.15 11.07 -15.62
N GLN A 140 -14.60 12.33 -15.62
CA GLN A 140 -15.14 13.02 -16.79
C GLN A 140 -14.21 13.01 -18.03
N PHE A 141 -12.89 12.94 -17.83
CA PHE A 141 -11.89 13.00 -18.91
C PHE A 141 -11.44 11.62 -19.41
N GLN A 142 -11.84 10.55 -18.72
CA GLN A 142 -11.47 9.18 -19.08
C GLN A 142 -12.41 8.61 -20.13
N LYS A 143 -11.86 7.85 -21.08
CA LYS A 143 -12.63 7.26 -22.18
C LYS A 143 -12.83 5.75 -21.96
N PRO A 144 -14.07 5.27 -21.85
CA PRO A 144 -14.34 3.84 -21.81
C PRO A 144 -14.20 3.20 -23.20
N MET A 145 -13.59 2.03 -23.24
CA MET A 145 -13.64 1.11 -24.37
C MET A 145 -14.18 -0.22 -23.86
N PHE A 146 -15.06 -0.87 -24.64
CA PHE A 146 -15.66 -2.15 -24.26
C PHE A 146 -15.35 -3.19 -25.32
N SER A 147 -14.91 -4.36 -24.87
CA SER A 147 -14.84 -5.57 -25.68
C SER A 147 -15.59 -6.69 -24.98
N GLN A 148 -16.25 -7.54 -25.76
CA GLN A 148 -17.09 -8.62 -25.25
C GLN A 148 -16.64 -9.92 -25.88
N ARG A 149 -16.43 -10.94 -25.05
CA ARG A 149 -16.05 -12.29 -25.45
C ARG A 149 -16.93 -13.28 -24.70
N MET A 150 -17.43 -14.28 -25.41
CA MET A 150 -18.20 -15.37 -24.82
C MET A 150 -17.31 -16.61 -24.79
N LEU A 151 -17.24 -17.25 -23.63
CA LEU A 151 -16.48 -18.46 -23.39
C LEU A 151 -17.43 -19.53 -22.84
N SER A 152 -17.37 -20.74 -23.38
CA SER A 152 -18.13 -21.87 -22.86
C SER A 152 -17.19 -22.82 -22.11
N LEU A 153 -17.56 -23.20 -20.89
CA LEU A 153 -16.83 -24.23 -20.13
C LEU A 153 -16.85 -25.58 -20.87
N SER A 154 -17.87 -25.85 -21.67
CA SER A 154 -17.93 -27.08 -22.48
C SER A 154 -16.90 -27.14 -23.63
N GLU A 155 -16.39 -25.99 -24.09
CA GLU A 155 -15.50 -25.91 -25.26
C GLU A 155 -14.03 -25.83 -24.87
N ASP A 156 -13.73 -25.17 -23.75
CA ASP A 156 -12.36 -25.03 -23.24
C ASP A 156 -12.14 -25.92 -22.01
N PRO A 157 -11.46 -27.08 -22.16
CA PRO A 157 -11.21 -27.99 -21.05
C PRO A 157 -10.32 -27.38 -19.97
N ALA A 158 -9.47 -26.42 -20.34
CA ALA A 158 -8.54 -25.78 -19.42
C ALA A 158 -9.28 -24.76 -18.54
N LEU A 159 -10.18 -23.97 -19.12
CA LEU A 159 -11.08 -23.08 -18.37
C LEU A 159 -12.02 -23.88 -17.46
N MET A 160 -12.54 -25.01 -17.95
CA MET A 160 -13.36 -25.90 -17.14
C MET A 160 -12.57 -26.48 -15.96
N MET A 161 -11.35 -26.94 -16.18
CA MET A 161 -10.46 -27.39 -15.10
C MET A 161 -10.21 -26.29 -14.06
N ALA A 162 -9.98 -25.05 -14.50
CA ALA A 162 -9.82 -23.91 -13.59
C ALA A 162 -11.08 -23.69 -12.73
N PHE A 163 -12.26 -23.75 -13.35
CA PHE A 163 -13.55 -23.61 -12.67
C PHE A 163 -13.81 -24.73 -11.66
N SER A 164 -13.58 -26.00 -12.02
CA SER A 164 -13.77 -27.12 -11.07
C SER A 164 -12.80 -27.08 -9.90
N MET A 165 -11.54 -26.72 -10.15
CA MET A 165 -10.53 -26.61 -9.08
C MET A 165 -10.86 -25.50 -8.08
N ALA A 166 -11.43 -24.39 -8.56
CA ALA A 166 -11.82 -23.27 -7.73
C ALA A 166 -13.16 -23.49 -7.00
N ARG A 167 -14.03 -24.38 -7.48
CA ARG A 167 -15.33 -24.66 -6.87
C ARG A 167 -15.16 -25.36 -5.52
N ARG A 168 -15.80 -24.79 -4.50
CA ARG A 168 -15.82 -25.25 -3.10
C ARG A 168 -17.24 -25.20 -2.56
N ALA A 169 -17.47 -25.90 -1.45
CA ALA A 169 -18.69 -25.83 -0.67
C ALA A 169 -18.32 -25.64 0.80
N ALA A 170 -18.98 -24.71 1.48
CA ALA A 170 -18.79 -24.48 2.91
C ALA A 170 -20.14 -24.28 3.61
N ALA A 171 -20.22 -24.78 4.84
CA ALA A 171 -21.30 -24.46 5.76
C ALA A 171 -21.06 -23.05 6.32
N VAL A 172 -21.99 -22.14 6.02
CA VAL A 172 -21.95 -20.76 6.49
C VAL A 172 -23.01 -20.60 7.60
N PRO A 173 -22.61 -20.20 8.81
CA PRO A 173 -23.56 -19.90 9.87
C PRO A 173 -24.25 -18.56 9.57
N LEU A 174 -25.58 -18.57 9.62
CA LEU A 174 -26.43 -17.39 9.48
C LEU A 174 -27.21 -17.20 10.79
N LEU A 175 -27.07 -16.03 11.39
CA LEU A 175 -27.96 -15.61 12.47
C LEU A 175 -29.27 -15.16 11.82
N LEU A 176 -30.40 -15.70 12.25
CA LEU A 176 -31.73 -15.25 11.81
C LEU A 176 -32.22 -14.11 12.70
N VAL A 177 -33.24 -13.40 12.22
CA VAL A 177 -33.88 -12.27 12.92
C VAL A 177 -34.38 -12.66 14.32
N ASN A 178 -34.81 -13.92 14.48
CA ASN A 178 -35.28 -14.48 15.74
C ASN A 178 -34.14 -14.86 16.71
N GLY A 179 -32.87 -14.58 16.38
CA GLY A 179 -31.71 -14.95 17.18
C GLY A 179 -31.30 -16.42 17.07
N THR A 180 -31.96 -17.21 16.22
CA THR A 180 -31.58 -18.62 15.99
C THR A 180 -30.45 -18.72 14.97
N TYR A 181 -29.51 -19.63 15.20
CA TYR A 181 -28.47 -19.95 14.25
C TYR A 181 -28.97 -21.01 13.26
N LYS A 182 -28.82 -20.74 11.97
CA LYS A 182 -29.03 -21.70 10.89
C LYS A 182 -27.75 -21.85 10.10
N SER A 183 -27.32 -23.08 9.89
CA SER A 183 -26.20 -23.36 9.00
C SER A 183 -26.76 -23.65 7.60
N THR A 184 -26.33 -22.87 6.61
CA THR A 184 -26.66 -23.10 5.19
C THR A 184 -25.40 -23.47 4.43
N VAL A 185 -25.49 -24.46 3.54
CA VAL A 185 -24.35 -24.83 2.69
C VAL A 185 -24.32 -23.90 1.49
N HIS A 186 -23.21 -23.21 1.27
CA HIS A 186 -22.99 -22.35 0.12
C HIS A 186 -21.95 -22.98 -0.80
N THR A 187 -22.30 -23.10 -2.08
CA THR A 187 -21.36 -23.33 -3.17
C THR A 187 -20.71 -22.01 -3.57
N TYR A 188 -19.38 -21.97 -3.58
CA TYR A 188 -18.64 -20.77 -3.93
C TYR A 188 -17.40 -21.08 -4.78
N LEU A 189 -16.92 -20.09 -5.52
CA LEU A 189 -15.60 -20.14 -6.15
C LEU A 189 -14.60 -19.45 -5.25
N ASP A 190 -13.48 -20.14 -5.02
CA ASP A 190 -12.29 -19.56 -4.41
C ASP A 190 -11.61 -18.64 -5.42
N SER A 191 -11.65 -17.34 -5.15
CA SER A 191 -11.17 -16.32 -6.07
C SER A 191 -9.66 -16.38 -6.27
N ALA A 192 -8.88 -16.76 -5.25
CA ALA A 192 -7.43 -16.83 -5.32
C ALA A 192 -6.97 -18.04 -6.16
N ILE A 193 -7.60 -19.19 -5.95
CA ILE A 193 -7.34 -20.39 -6.76
C ILE A 193 -7.72 -20.13 -8.22
N LEU A 194 -8.89 -19.55 -8.46
CA LEU A 194 -9.35 -19.24 -9.80
C LEU A 194 -8.39 -18.29 -10.53
N GLN A 195 -7.94 -17.23 -9.85
CA GLN A 195 -6.99 -16.27 -10.39
C GLN A 195 -5.71 -16.94 -10.85
N HIS A 196 -5.13 -17.78 -9.99
CA HIS A 196 -3.90 -18.48 -10.28
C HIS A 196 -4.03 -19.40 -11.50
N GLN A 197 -5.14 -20.14 -11.61
CA GLN A 197 -5.39 -21.01 -12.76
C GLN A 197 -5.59 -20.20 -14.06
N LEU A 198 -6.39 -19.13 -14.03
CA LEU A 198 -6.63 -18.29 -15.22
C LEU A 198 -5.36 -17.58 -15.70
N GLN A 199 -4.50 -17.13 -14.78
CA GLN A 199 -3.21 -16.52 -15.11
C GLN A 199 -2.32 -17.51 -15.88
N ARG A 200 -2.22 -18.75 -15.38
CA ARG A 200 -1.45 -19.82 -16.04
C ARG A 200 -1.93 -20.11 -17.47
N LEU A 201 -3.24 -20.01 -17.72
CA LEU A 201 -3.81 -20.14 -19.07
C LEU A 201 -3.46 -18.95 -19.96
N SER A 202 -3.45 -17.74 -19.40
CA SER A 202 -3.14 -16.51 -20.15
C SER A 202 -1.67 -16.37 -20.54
N GLU A 203 -0.74 -16.90 -19.75
CA GLU A 203 0.70 -16.87 -20.03
C GLU A 203 1.06 -17.58 -21.36
N HIS A 204 0.28 -18.60 -21.74
CA HIS A 204 0.45 -19.31 -23.00
C HIS A 204 -0.08 -18.54 -24.22
N ASN A 205 -0.93 -17.52 -24.02
CA ASN A 205 -1.54 -16.70 -25.06
C ASN A 205 -0.97 -15.26 -25.11
N SER A 206 0.27 -15.09 -24.66
CA SER A 206 0.89 -13.81 -24.30
C SER A 206 0.66 -12.66 -25.32
N LEU A 207 -0.39 -11.88 -25.05
CA LEU A 207 -0.46 -10.45 -25.30
C LEU A 207 0.58 -9.76 -24.40
N LYS A 208 1.87 -9.98 -24.68
CA LYS A 208 2.92 -9.06 -24.26
C LYS A 208 2.71 -7.79 -25.08
N GLY A 209 1.87 -6.90 -24.57
CA GLY A 209 1.80 -5.53 -25.03
C GLY A 209 3.20 -4.94 -24.93
N GLY A 210 3.87 -4.82 -26.08
CA GLY A 210 5.12 -4.10 -26.19
C GLY A 210 4.93 -2.72 -25.59
N HIS A 211 5.92 -2.30 -24.78
CA HIS A 211 5.96 -0.99 -24.14
C HIS A 211 5.81 0.12 -25.20
N SER A 212 4.57 0.52 -25.45
CA SER A 212 4.24 1.69 -26.24
C SER A 212 3.58 2.68 -25.31
N ASN A 213 4.39 3.64 -24.89
CA ASN A 213 4.06 4.90 -24.24
C ASN A 213 3.32 4.81 -22.89
N HIS A 214 4.03 5.27 -21.86
CA HIS A 214 3.55 5.71 -20.54
C HIS A 214 2.01 5.72 -20.39
N ARG A 215 1.50 4.72 -19.66
CA ARG A 215 0.16 4.66 -19.03
C ARG A 215 -1.04 5.21 -19.83
N SER A 216 -1.09 5.00 -21.15
CA SER A 216 -2.20 5.55 -21.96
C SER A 216 -3.51 4.73 -21.88
N THR A 217 -3.40 3.41 -21.73
CA THR A 217 -4.55 2.49 -21.68
C THR A 217 -4.41 1.48 -20.54
N LEU A 218 -5.45 1.37 -19.69
CA LEU A 218 -5.58 0.28 -18.72
C LEU A 218 -6.53 -0.79 -19.26
N GLU A 219 -6.06 -2.04 -19.35
CA GLU A 219 -6.90 -3.18 -19.66
C GLU A 219 -7.49 -3.78 -18.38
N ILE A 220 -8.81 -3.98 -18.37
CA ILE A 220 -9.57 -4.45 -17.21
C ILE A 220 -10.31 -5.72 -17.62
N PRO A 221 -9.75 -6.92 -17.37
CA PRO A 221 -10.43 -8.16 -17.63
C PRO A 221 -11.48 -8.43 -16.54
N ILE A 222 -12.75 -8.55 -16.96
CA ILE A 222 -13.88 -8.87 -16.10
C ILE A 222 -14.41 -10.24 -16.52
N PHE A 223 -14.18 -11.24 -15.67
CA PHE A 223 -14.70 -12.59 -15.85
C PHE A 223 -16.06 -12.71 -15.18
N TRP A 224 -17.08 -12.94 -15.98
CA TRP A 224 -18.47 -13.02 -15.56
C TRP A 224 -18.97 -14.46 -15.71
N PHE A 225 -19.00 -15.20 -14.60
CA PHE A 225 -19.45 -16.58 -14.56
C PHE A 225 -20.96 -16.65 -14.41
N ILE A 226 -21.62 -17.29 -15.38
CA ILE A 226 -23.07 -17.49 -15.39
C ILE A 226 -23.34 -18.97 -15.11
N HIS A 227 -24.04 -19.24 -14.03
CA HIS A 227 -24.34 -20.58 -13.56
C HIS A 227 -25.81 -20.73 -13.21
N SER A 228 -26.40 -21.91 -13.35
CA SER A 228 -27.80 -22.14 -12.97
C SER A 228 -27.95 -22.20 -11.45
N GLU A 229 -27.08 -22.94 -10.77
CA GLU A 229 -27.06 -23.07 -9.31
C GLU A 229 -26.59 -21.78 -8.62
N PRO A 230 -27.02 -21.50 -7.37
CA PRO A 230 -26.55 -20.37 -6.58
C PRO A 230 -25.05 -20.50 -6.33
N LEU A 231 -24.27 -19.55 -6.85
CA LEU A 231 -22.82 -19.54 -6.75
C LEU A 231 -22.38 -18.19 -6.22
N LEU A 232 -21.47 -18.21 -5.24
CA LEU A 232 -20.87 -17.03 -4.65
C LEU A 232 -19.35 -17.03 -4.87
N LEU A 233 -18.68 -15.94 -4.51
CA LEU A 233 -17.23 -15.81 -4.42
C LEU A 233 -16.85 -15.75 -2.94
N ASP A 234 -15.84 -16.53 -2.56
CA ASP A 234 -15.30 -16.58 -1.20
C ASP A 234 -16.40 -16.58 -0.11
N LYS A 235 -17.40 -17.44 -0.30
CA LYS A 235 -18.57 -17.66 0.56
C LYS A 235 -19.63 -16.55 0.59
N HIS A 236 -19.27 -15.28 0.45
CA HIS A 236 -20.19 -14.15 0.73
C HIS A 236 -20.34 -13.12 -0.38
N TYR A 237 -19.47 -13.11 -1.40
CA TYR A 237 -19.44 -12.03 -2.38
C TYR A 237 -20.10 -12.45 -3.70
N GLN A 238 -20.72 -11.51 -4.40
CA GLN A 238 -21.17 -11.73 -5.79
C GLN A 238 -20.10 -11.35 -6.81
N ALA A 239 -19.26 -10.39 -6.45
CA ALA A 239 -18.16 -9.91 -7.27
C ALA A 239 -16.98 -9.56 -6.37
N LYS A 240 -15.75 -9.72 -6.89
CA LYS A 240 -14.54 -9.40 -6.16
C LYS A 240 -13.47 -8.81 -7.08
N SER A 241 -12.80 -7.77 -6.59
CA SER A 241 -11.61 -7.21 -7.21
C SER A 241 -10.38 -8.04 -6.84
N LEU A 242 -9.63 -8.51 -7.83
CA LEU A 242 -8.34 -9.19 -7.65
C LEU A 242 -7.20 -8.29 -8.13
N SER A 243 -5.95 -8.76 -8.11
CA SER A 243 -4.80 -7.91 -8.47
C SER A 243 -4.73 -7.53 -9.95
N ASN A 244 -5.29 -8.36 -10.83
CA ASN A 244 -5.19 -8.16 -12.28
C ASN A 244 -6.51 -8.44 -13.03
N MET A 245 -7.60 -8.71 -12.31
CA MET A 245 -8.90 -9.05 -12.90
C MET A 245 -10.04 -8.77 -11.92
N VAL A 246 -11.25 -8.67 -12.44
CA VAL A 246 -12.48 -8.64 -11.66
C VAL A 246 -13.26 -9.92 -11.95
N VAL A 247 -13.74 -10.59 -10.91
CA VAL A 247 -14.57 -11.79 -11.06
C VAL A 247 -15.98 -11.44 -10.59
N VAL A 248 -16.98 -11.82 -11.39
CA VAL A 248 -18.40 -11.65 -11.11
C VAL A 248 -19.08 -12.99 -11.28
N VAL A 249 -20.01 -13.32 -10.38
CA VAL A 249 -20.83 -14.52 -10.47
C VAL A 249 -22.29 -14.13 -10.54
N GLN A 250 -22.99 -14.75 -11.49
CA GLN A 250 -24.41 -14.63 -11.71
C GLN A 250 -25.08 -16.00 -11.64
N SER A 251 -26.19 -16.08 -10.91
CA SER A 251 -27.02 -17.27 -10.76
C SER A 251 -28.47 -16.99 -11.18
N GLU A 252 -29.32 -18.01 -11.29
CA GLU A 252 -30.73 -17.78 -11.67
C GLU A 252 -31.60 -17.17 -10.55
N VAL A 253 -31.14 -17.28 -9.29
CA VAL A 253 -31.88 -16.84 -8.10
C VAL A 253 -31.89 -15.31 -7.99
N ASP A 254 -33.08 -14.71 -7.91
CA ASP A 254 -33.27 -13.25 -7.81
C ASP A 254 -33.43 -12.73 -6.37
N SER A 255 -33.62 -13.62 -5.41
CA SER A 255 -33.89 -13.31 -4.01
C SER A 255 -33.17 -14.29 -3.10
N TRP A 256 -31.94 -13.96 -2.74
CA TRP A 256 -31.10 -14.75 -1.85
C TRP A 256 -31.02 -14.09 -0.47
N GLU A 257 -31.25 -14.87 0.59
CA GLU A 257 -31.11 -14.39 1.96
C GLU A 257 -29.63 -14.15 2.28
N SER A 258 -29.24 -12.89 2.46
CA SER A 258 -27.89 -12.56 2.90
C SER A 258 -27.68 -12.79 4.39
N HIS A 259 -26.42 -12.84 4.80
CA HIS A 259 -26.02 -12.87 6.21
C HIS A 259 -26.30 -11.55 6.95
N LEU A 260 -26.76 -10.51 6.25
CA LEU A 260 -26.96 -9.18 6.78
C LEU A 260 -28.45 -8.92 6.99
N GLN A 261 -28.76 -8.19 8.06
CA GLN A 261 -30.13 -7.86 8.45
C GLN A 261 -30.26 -6.35 8.67
N CYS A 262 -31.43 -5.81 8.36
CA CYS A 262 -31.77 -4.42 8.61
C CYS A 262 -33.21 -4.36 9.13
N ASN A 263 -33.42 -3.65 10.25
CA ASN A 263 -34.74 -3.46 10.87
C ASN A 263 -35.52 -4.77 11.10
N GLY A 264 -34.83 -5.82 11.56
CA GLY A 264 -35.44 -7.12 11.81
C GLY A 264 -35.88 -7.86 10.54
N ARG A 265 -35.27 -7.59 9.38
CA ARG A 265 -35.48 -8.32 8.13
C ARG A 265 -34.15 -8.63 7.48
N SER A 266 -34.01 -9.83 6.91
CA SER A 266 -32.83 -10.18 6.12
C SER A 266 -32.77 -9.33 4.85
N ILE A 267 -31.59 -8.83 4.52
CA ILE A 267 -31.36 -8.13 3.27
C ILE A 267 -31.33 -9.19 2.16
N LEU A 268 -32.17 -9.02 1.15
CA LEU A 268 -32.23 -9.93 0.01
C LEU A 268 -31.28 -9.46 -1.09
N TRP A 269 -30.45 -10.38 -1.57
CA TRP A 269 -29.52 -10.18 -2.67
C TRP A 269 -30.08 -10.73 -3.97
N ASP A 270 -29.94 -9.96 -5.05
CA ASP A 270 -30.26 -10.40 -6.41
C ASP A 270 -29.02 -11.07 -7.02
N LEU A 271 -28.98 -12.41 -7.07
CA LEU A 271 -27.88 -13.14 -7.73
C LEU A 271 -28.06 -13.19 -9.25
N ARG A 272 -29.27 -12.89 -9.75
CA ARG A 272 -29.60 -12.86 -11.17
C ARG A 272 -29.09 -11.62 -11.87
N ARG A 273 -28.99 -10.49 -11.16
CA ARG A 273 -28.48 -9.24 -11.71
C ARG A 273 -27.41 -8.63 -10.78
N PRO A 274 -26.19 -9.19 -10.73
CA PRO A 274 -25.11 -8.72 -9.87
C PRO A 274 -24.43 -7.43 -10.39
N VAL A 275 -25.17 -6.53 -11.06
CA VAL A 275 -24.65 -5.30 -11.67
C VAL A 275 -24.03 -4.39 -10.62
N LYS A 276 -24.71 -4.23 -9.47
CA LYS A 276 -24.23 -3.44 -8.34
C LYS A 276 -22.89 -3.95 -7.80
N ALA A 277 -22.79 -5.25 -7.55
CA ALA A 277 -21.56 -5.86 -7.06
C ALA A 277 -20.43 -5.77 -8.09
N ALA A 278 -20.73 -5.97 -9.38
CA ALA A 278 -19.76 -5.83 -10.46
C ALA A 278 -19.18 -4.41 -10.52
N ILE A 279 -20.02 -3.37 -10.39
CA ILE A 279 -19.58 -1.97 -10.37
C ILE A 279 -18.73 -1.68 -9.13
N ALA A 280 -19.14 -2.16 -7.95
CA ALA A 280 -18.37 -2.01 -6.72
C ALA A 280 -16.97 -2.63 -6.83
N ALA A 281 -16.88 -3.89 -7.27
CA ALA A 281 -15.61 -4.57 -7.47
C ALA A 281 -14.74 -3.91 -8.55
N THR A 282 -15.36 -3.39 -9.61
CA THR A 282 -14.62 -2.67 -10.66
C THR A 282 -14.13 -1.31 -10.18
N ALA A 283 -14.91 -0.59 -9.37
CA ALA A 283 -14.47 0.66 -8.75
C ALA A 283 -13.28 0.42 -7.80
N GLU A 284 -13.32 -0.65 -7.01
CA GLU A 284 -12.17 -1.08 -6.21
C GLU A 284 -10.94 -1.37 -7.10
N TYR A 285 -11.10 -2.13 -8.19
CA TYR A 285 -9.99 -2.46 -9.10
C TYR A 285 -9.36 -1.23 -9.78
N VAL A 286 -10.20 -0.33 -10.30
CA VAL A 286 -9.76 0.80 -11.13
C VAL A 286 -9.23 1.96 -10.30
N SER A 287 -9.79 2.16 -9.12
CA SER A 287 -9.59 3.39 -8.36
C SER A 287 -9.37 3.18 -6.87
N GLY A 288 -9.34 1.93 -6.40
CA GLY A 288 -9.15 1.61 -4.99
C GLY A 288 -10.29 2.05 -4.09
N LEU A 289 -11.47 2.32 -4.67
CA LEU A 289 -12.63 2.76 -3.93
C LEU A 289 -13.18 1.60 -3.08
N LEU A 290 -13.15 1.77 -1.76
CA LEU A 290 -13.66 0.78 -0.81
C LEU A 290 -15.07 1.13 -0.32
N PRO A 291 -15.82 0.13 0.20
CA PRO A 291 -17.08 0.40 0.86
C PRO A 291 -16.98 1.40 2.00
N SER A 292 -17.93 2.33 2.06
CA SER A 292 -17.89 3.45 3.02
C SER A 292 -17.97 3.03 4.48
N HIS A 293 -18.46 1.82 4.78
CA HIS A 293 -18.46 1.26 6.14
C HIS A 293 -17.10 0.66 6.54
N LEU A 294 -16.17 0.46 5.62
CA LEU A 294 -14.83 -0.02 5.95
C LEU A 294 -13.92 1.18 6.23
N ALA A 295 -13.31 1.19 7.40
CA ALA A 295 -12.28 2.15 7.78
C ALA A 295 -11.05 1.41 8.30
N TYR A 296 -9.86 1.94 8.01
CA TYR A 296 -8.63 1.47 8.64
C TYR A 296 -8.43 2.19 9.97
N SER A 297 -8.17 1.43 11.04
CA SER A 297 -7.85 1.98 12.36
C SER A 297 -6.34 1.92 12.58
N PRO A 298 -5.62 3.05 12.57
CA PRO A 298 -4.18 3.06 12.82
C PRO A 298 -3.80 2.57 14.22
N ALA A 299 -4.68 2.82 15.21
CA ALA A 299 -4.43 2.43 16.60
C ALA A 299 -4.46 0.90 16.81
N HIS A 300 -5.28 0.20 16.02
CA HIS A 300 -5.45 -1.26 16.12
C HIS A 300 -4.78 -2.01 14.97
N GLU A 301 -4.17 -1.30 14.01
CA GLU A 301 -3.61 -1.83 12.76
C GLU A 301 -4.55 -2.77 11.99
N THR A 302 -5.86 -2.59 12.15
CA THR A 302 -6.90 -3.47 11.60
C THR A 302 -7.98 -2.68 10.89
N ALA A 303 -8.68 -3.35 9.97
CA ALA A 303 -9.88 -2.82 9.36
C ALA A 303 -11.05 -2.92 10.35
N THR A 304 -11.73 -1.80 10.56
CA THR A 304 -12.93 -1.68 11.39
C THR A 304 -14.15 -1.44 10.51
N GLU A 305 -15.28 -2.01 10.88
CA GLU A 305 -16.54 -1.85 10.17
C GLU A 305 -17.46 -0.91 10.93
N ASP A 306 -17.85 0.20 10.31
CA ASP A 306 -18.90 1.10 10.79
C ASP A 306 -20.07 1.13 9.80
N TRP A 307 -21.03 0.26 10.06
CA TRP A 307 -22.22 0.07 9.23
C TRP A 307 -23.11 1.32 9.14
N THR A 308 -22.93 2.32 10.01
CA THR A 308 -23.66 3.60 9.92
C THR A 308 -23.36 4.34 8.61
N TRP A 309 -22.19 4.10 8.01
CA TRP A 309 -21.76 4.67 6.74
C TRP A 309 -22.11 3.82 5.52
N SER A 310 -22.73 2.64 5.70
CA SER A 310 -23.25 1.83 4.61
C SER A 310 -24.65 2.30 4.16
N VAL A 311 -24.75 3.57 3.80
CA VAL A 311 -26.01 4.23 3.42
C VAL A 311 -25.92 4.90 2.04
N GLY A 312 -27.08 5.23 1.47
CA GLY A 312 -27.19 5.94 0.20
C GLY A 312 -27.27 5.04 -1.04
N CYS A 313 -27.64 5.64 -2.17
CA CYS A 313 -27.95 4.97 -3.45
C CYS A 313 -26.69 4.71 -4.30
N ASN A 314 -25.68 4.05 -3.74
CA ASN A 314 -24.38 3.83 -4.38
C ASN A 314 -23.97 2.36 -4.37
N PRO A 315 -23.06 1.91 -5.27
CA PRO A 315 -22.77 0.48 -5.46
C PRO A 315 -22.15 -0.19 -4.24
N LEU A 316 -21.53 0.60 -3.36
CA LEU A 316 -20.83 0.15 -2.17
C LEU A 316 -21.71 0.08 -0.92
N SER A 317 -22.86 0.73 -0.93
CA SER A 317 -23.82 0.70 0.17
C SER A 317 -24.55 -0.63 0.17
N ILE A 318 -24.49 -1.40 1.24
CA ILE A 318 -25.21 -2.69 1.32
C ILE A 318 -26.72 -2.50 1.47
N THR A 319 -27.15 -1.43 2.13
CA THR A 319 -28.56 -1.22 2.53
C THR A 319 -29.46 -0.76 1.39
N SER A 320 -28.90 -0.28 0.28
CA SER A 320 -29.67 0.19 -0.87
C SER A 320 -29.48 -0.71 -2.10
N LYS A 321 -30.37 -0.60 -3.08
CA LYS A 321 -30.26 -1.33 -4.36
C LYS A 321 -29.58 -0.52 -5.47
N GLY A 322 -29.26 0.75 -5.22
CA GLY A 322 -28.66 1.64 -6.21
C GLY A 322 -27.21 1.29 -6.52
N TRP A 323 -26.75 1.71 -7.70
CA TRP A 323 -25.36 1.52 -8.14
C TRP A 323 -24.77 2.77 -8.80
N GLN A 324 -25.35 3.94 -8.56
CA GLN A 324 -24.84 5.21 -9.08
C GLN A 324 -23.76 5.76 -8.15
N LEU A 325 -22.63 6.16 -8.70
CA LEU A 325 -21.58 6.79 -7.91
C LEU A 325 -21.93 8.26 -7.62
N SER A 326 -21.79 8.65 -6.35
CA SER A 326 -21.95 10.03 -5.93
C SER A 326 -20.74 10.88 -6.33
N GLU A 327 -20.91 12.21 -6.36
CA GLU A 327 -19.80 13.15 -6.56
C GLU A 327 -18.72 12.96 -5.49
N PHE A 328 -19.14 12.69 -4.25
CA PHE A 328 -18.23 12.33 -3.16
C PHE A 328 -17.33 11.15 -3.52
N GLN A 329 -17.88 10.06 -4.06
CA GLN A 329 -17.08 8.91 -4.46
C GLN A 329 -16.15 9.23 -5.63
N ARG A 330 -16.59 10.05 -6.59
CA ARG A 330 -15.73 10.52 -7.69
C ARG A 330 -14.56 11.37 -7.20
N ASP A 331 -14.77 12.19 -6.18
CA ASP A 331 -13.69 12.94 -5.53
C ASP A 331 -12.69 12.03 -4.83
N VAL A 332 -13.16 10.96 -4.19
CA VAL A 332 -12.27 9.96 -3.55
C VAL A 332 -11.42 9.24 -4.60
N ILE A 333 -12.02 8.86 -5.73
CA ILE A 333 -11.31 8.29 -6.89
C ILE A 333 -10.21 9.25 -7.37
N ALA A 334 -10.57 10.52 -7.59
CA ALA A 334 -9.62 11.53 -8.05
C ALA A 334 -8.49 11.76 -7.03
N ARG A 335 -8.81 11.81 -5.73
CA ARG A 335 -7.81 11.93 -4.65
C ARG A 335 -6.85 10.75 -4.64
N ASN A 336 -7.33 9.53 -4.82
CA ASN A 336 -6.47 8.35 -4.81
C ASN A 336 -5.44 8.37 -5.95
N TYR A 337 -5.87 8.79 -7.15
CA TYR A 337 -4.97 9.00 -8.29
C TYR A 337 -3.93 10.09 -8.02
N ILE A 338 -4.34 11.22 -7.42
CA ILE A 338 -3.43 12.31 -7.08
C ILE A 338 -2.40 11.85 -6.04
N ILE A 339 -2.84 11.19 -4.97
CA ILE A 339 -1.96 10.70 -3.90
C ILE A 339 -0.94 9.72 -4.47
N THR A 340 -1.41 8.74 -5.26
CA THR A 340 -0.51 7.76 -5.90
C THR A 340 0.55 8.45 -6.76
N ALA A 341 0.15 9.39 -7.63
CA ALA A 341 1.09 10.09 -8.50
C ALA A 341 2.09 10.97 -7.72
N VAL A 342 1.64 11.62 -6.65
CA VAL A 342 2.51 12.44 -5.79
C VAL A 342 3.50 11.55 -5.04
N GLU A 343 3.04 10.48 -4.42
CA GLU A 343 3.88 9.50 -3.70
C GLU A 343 4.96 8.92 -4.63
N GLU A 344 4.58 8.44 -5.81
CA GLU A 344 5.52 7.92 -6.82
C GLU A 344 6.53 8.98 -7.24
N SER A 345 6.09 10.21 -7.51
CA SER A 345 7.01 11.28 -7.92
C SER A 345 8.03 11.64 -6.83
N ILE A 346 7.61 11.59 -5.55
CA ILE A 346 8.50 11.79 -4.41
C ILE A 346 9.51 10.65 -4.32
N GLN A 347 9.07 9.39 -4.48
CA GLN A 347 9.95 8.23 -4.48
C GLN A 347 10.98 8.28 -5.63
N ILE A 348 10.55 8.64 -6.84
CA ILE A 348 11.43 8.82 -8.01
C ILE A 348 12.47 9.91 -7.75
N ILE A 349 12.07 11.08 -7.23
CA ILE A 349 13.01 12.15 -6.92
C ILE A 349 13.96 11.76 -5.81
N ASN A 350 13.46 11.19 -4.72
CA ASN A 350 14.29 10.77 -3.60
C ASN A 350 15.31 9.73 -4.04
N SER A 351 14.91 8.73 -4.83
CA SER A 351 15.84 7.73 -5.36
C SER A 351 16.91 8.34 -6.28
N ALA A 352 16.53 9.27 -7.17
CA ALA A 352 17.48 10.00 -8.01
C ALA A 352 18.46 10.87 -7.19
N ILE A 353 17.97 11.54 -6.14
CA ILE A 353 18.82 12.31 -5.22
C ILE A 353 19.78 11.39 -4.46
N GLN A 354 19.31 10.23 -3.99
CA GLN A 354 20.17 9.24 -3.33
C GLN A 354 21.30 8.77 -4.26
N GLN A 355 21.01 8.55 -5.55
CA GLN A 355 22.04 8.24 -6.54
C GLN A 355 23.07 9.36 -6.71
N LEU A 356 22.64 10.63 -6.72
CA LEU A 356 23.57 11.76 -6.76
C LEU A 356 24.44 11.86 -5.49
N ILE A 357 23.86 11.59 -4.31
CA ILE A 357 24.61 11.63 -3.04
C ILE A 357 25.70 10.56 -3.01
N THR A 358 25.44 9.38 -3.60
CA THR A 358 26.45 8.32 -3.67
C THR A 358 27.63 8.64 -4.58
N GLU A 359 27.48 9.60 -5.50
CA GLU A 359 28.55 9.97 -6.42
C GLU A 359 29.62 10.84 -5.76
N ARG A 360 30.89 10.45 -5.94
CA ARG A 360 32.04 11.22 -5.43
C ARG A 360 32.42 12.33 -6.39
N THR A 361 32.53 13.55 -5.87
CA THR A 361 33.00 14.71 -6.63
C THR A 361 34.52 14.71 -6.77
N SER A 362 35.03 14.86 -7.98
CA SER A 362 36.46 15.09 -8.27
C SER A 362 36.66 16.43 -8.98
N GLU A 363 37.86 17.00 -8.92
CA GLU A 363 38.17 18.28 -9.58
C GLU A 363 37.94 18.22 -11.10
N ARG A 364 38.24 17.07 -11.74
CA ARG A 364 37.99 16.82 -13.16
C ARG A 364 36.49 16.70 -13.46
N GLY A 365 35.71 16.09 -12.56
CA GLY A 365 34.26 15.97 -12.68
C GLY A 365 33.50 17.26 -12.39
N PHE A 366 34.07 18.19 -11.62
CA PHE A 366 33.41 19.44 -11.22
C PHE A 366 33.04 20.34 -12.41
N LYS A 367 33.93 20.47 -13.40
CA LYS A 367 33.64 21.26 -14.62
C LYS A 367 32.47 20.68 -15.42
N LEU A 368 32.38 19.35 -15.48
CA LEU A 368 31.33 18.62 -16.19
C LEU A 368 29.98 18.76 -15.46
N PHE A 369 30.00 18.58 -14.13
CA PHE A 369 28.82 18.76 -13.29
C PHE A 369 28.29 20.19 -13.35
N LYS A 370 29.16 21.21 -13.28
CA LYS A 370 28.77 22.63 -13.36
C LYS A 370 28.03 22.98 -14.65
N ALA A 371 28.30 22.28 -15.75
CA ALA A 371 27.56 22.47 -17.00
C ALA A 371 26.13 21.91 -16.93
N GLN A 372 25.90 20.86 -16.14
CA GLN A 372 24.61 20.15 -16.01
C GLN A 372 23.77 20.62 -14.80
N GLU A 373 24.38 21.28 -13.82
CA GLU A 373 23.74 21.80 -12.59
C GLU A 373 22.48 22.62 -12.90
N ARG A 374 22.56 23.56 -13.87
CA ARG A 374 21.42 24.41 -14.24
C ARG A 374 20.22 23.59 -14.69
N VAL A 375 20.45 22.56 -15.51
CA VAL A 375 19.39 21.67 -16.03
C VAL A 375 18.79 20.86 -14.90
N LEU A 376 19.62 20.32 -13.98
CA LEU A 376 19.13 19.57 -12.82
C LEU A 376 18.26 20.44 -11.90
N VAL A 377 18.71 21.65 -11.59
CA VAL A 377 17.96 22.60 -10.75
C VAL A 377 16.65 23.04 -11.42
N GLU A 378 16.67 23.30 -12.73
CA GLU A 378 15.47 23.63 -13.50
C GLU A 378 14.45 22.48 -13.50
N LYS A 379 14.91 21.26 -13.76
CA LYS A 379 14.05 20.06 -13.74
C LYS A 379 13.49 19.78 -12.35
N TYR A 380 14.30 19.94 -11.30
CA TYR A 380 13.85 19.82 -9.91
C TYR A 380 12.80 20.88 -9.56
N ASN A 381 13.07 22.14 -9.89
CA ASN A 381 12.13 23.25 -9.65
C ASN A 381 10.81 23.07 -10.41
N SER A 382 10.85 22.49 -11.62
CA SER A 382 9.65 22.13 -12.37
C SER A 382 8.78 21.15 -11.59
N VAL A 383 9.36 20.08 -11.05
CA VAL A 383 8.58 19.10 -10.25
C VAL A 383 8.03 19.72 -8.96
N VAL A 384 8.86 20.49 -8.23
CA VAL A 384 8.41 21.18 -7.02
C VAL A 384 7.27 22.17 -7.32
N SER A 385 7.32 22.85 -8.46
CA SER A 385 6.25 23.75 -8.89
C SER A 385 4.94 22.99 -9.17
N LEU A 386 5.02 21.79 -9.75
CA LEU A 386 3.87 20.91 -9.97
C LEU A 386 3.30 20.40 -8.65
N TRP A 387 4.12 19.98 -7.68
CA TRP A 387 3.65 19.62 -6.35
C TRP A 387 2.87 20.74 -5.67
N ARG A 388 3.40 21.98 -5.72
CA ARG A 388 2.70 23.16 -5.18
C ARG A 388 1.37 23.41 -5.89
N ARG A 389 1.33 23.26 -7.21
CA ARG A 389 0.11 23.46 -8.00
C ARG A 389 -0.95 22.40 -7.72
N VAL A 390 -0.56 21.13 -7.64
CA VAL A 390 -1.43 20.01 -7.25
C VAL A 390 -1.99 20.27 -5.84
N SER A 391 -1.12 20.60 -4.87
CA SER A 391 -1.54 20.92 -3.50
C SER A 391 -2.53 22.10 -3.43
N ALA A 392 -2.28 23.18 -4.18
CA ALA A 392 -3.17 24.34 -4.24
C ALA A 392 -4.54 23.99 -4.85
N MET A 393 -4.58 23.17 -5.90
CA MET A 393 -5.84 22.69 -6.51
C MET A 393 -6.61 21.75 -5.58
N SER A 394 -5.91 20.84 -4.90
CA SER A 394 -6.51 19.94 -3.90
C SER A 394 -7.08 20.72 -2.71
N LYS A 395 -6.42 21.79 -2.26
CA LYS A 395 -6.94 22.71 -1.23
C LYS A 395 -8.24 23.39 -1.67
N GLY A 396 -8.36 23.71 -2.96
CA GLY A 396 -9.57 24.27 -3.55
C GLY A 396 -10.65 23.25 -3.91
N LEU A 397 -10.51 21.98 -3.51
CA LEU A 397 -11.41 20.86 -3.86
C LEU A 397 -11.57 20.61 -5.37
N ARG A 398 -10.64 21.10 -6.19
CA ARG A 398 -10.66 20.95 -7.66
C ARG A 398 -9.93 19.68 -8.09
N TYR A 399 -10.37 18.53 -7.59
CA TYR A 399 -9.66 17.26 -7.80
C TYR A 399 -9.60 16.85 -9.28
N GLY A 400 -10.68 17.07 -10.05
CA GLY A 400 -10.70 16.75 -11.48
C GLY A 400 -9.67 17.53 -12.31
N ASP A 401 -9.33 18.76 -11.93
CA ASP A 401 -8.28 19.54 -12.59
C ASP A 401 -6.89 19.14 -12.10
N ALA A 402 -6.75 18.81 -10.81
CA ALA A 402 -5.50 18.31 -10.26
C ALA A 402 -5.07 16.97 -10.89
N VAL A 403 -6.02 16.07 -11.17
CA VAL A 403 -5.75 14.81 -11.88
C VAL A 403 -5.12 15.05 -13.26
N LYS A 404 -5.48 16.12 -13.98
CA LYS A 404 -4.83 16.43 -15.28
C LYS A 404 -3.35 16.78 -15.15
N LEU A 405 -2.92 17.22 -13.97
CA LEU A 405 -1.51 17.52 -13.72
C LEU A 405 -0.68 16.28 -13.41
N THR A 406 -1.30 15.13 -13.12
CA THR A 406 -0.56 13.93 -12.69
C THR A 406 0.30 13.35 -13.81
N SER A 407 -0.15 13.39 -15.06
CA SER A 407 0.64 12.96 -16.21
C SER A 407 1.88 13.84 -16.43
N MET A 408 1.70 15.17 -16.33
CA MET A 408 2.82 16.12 -16.38
C MET A 408 3.78 15.95 -15.20
N LEU A 409 3.26 15.60 -14.02
CA LEU A 409 4.07 15.33 -12.84
C LEU A 409 4.92 14.06 -13.02
N GLU A 410 4.32 12.99 -13.55
CA GLU A 410 5.02 11.75 -13.87
C GLU A 410 6.14 12.01 -14.89
N GLU A 411 5.83 12.70 -16.00
CA GLU A 411 6.82 13.06 -17.03
C GLU A 411 7.95 13.94 -16.47
N ALA A 412 7.62 14.94 -15.66
CA ALA A 412 8.62 15.82 -15.04
C ALA A 412 9.52 15.06 -14.05
N SER A 413 8.96 14.14 -13.27
CA SER A 413 9.72 13.32 -12.30
C SER A 413 10.69 12.36 -13.00
N HIS A 414 10.23 11.68 -14.06
CA HIS A 414 11.11 10.86 -14.90
C HIS A 414 12.13 11.71 -15.66
N GLY A 415 11.75 12.90 -16.11
CA GLY A 415 12.65 13.86 -16.74
C GLY A 415 13.79 14.29 -15.83
N PHE A 416 13.53 14.49 -14.54
CA PHE A 416 14.55 14.75 -13.53
C PHE A 416 15.46 13.52 -13.31
N ALA A 417 14.88 12.34 -13.10
CA ALA A 417 15.64 11.10 -12.90
C ALA A 417 16.54 10.78 -14.12
N ASN A 418 16.06 11.00 -15.34
CA ASN A 418 16.84 10.82 -16.56
C ASN A 418 17.98 11.84 -16.67
N ALA A 419 17.75 13.09 -16.28
CA ALA A 419 18.80 14.10 -16.22
C ALA A 419 19.89 13.71 -15.21
N VAL A 420 19.50 13.19 -14.05
CA VAL A 420 20.42 12.64 -13.04
C VAL A 420 21.23 11.48 -13.60
N ASN A 421 20.59 10.47 -14.20
CA ASN A 421 21.28 9.33 -14.80
C ASN A 421 22.26 9.75 -15.92
N SER A 422 21.88 10.76 -16.72
CA SER A 422 22.77 11.35 -17.73
C SER A 422 23.98 12.03 -17.09
N THR A 423 23.79 12.75 -15.98
CA THR A 423 24.89 13.34 -15.22
C THR A 423 25.82 12.30 -14.63
N ILE A 424 25.27 11.26 -14.01
CA ILE A 424 26.04 10.15 -13.45
C ILE A 424 26.84 9.45 -14.55
N SER A 425 26.22 9.12 -15.69
CA SER A 425 26.91 8.48 -16.81
C SER A 425 28.02 9.35 -17.41
N SER A 426 27.91 10.67 -17.31
CA SER A 426 28.97 11.61 -17.70
C SER A 426 30.13 11.63 -16.69
N LEU A 427 29.86 11.45 -15.39
CA LEU A 427 30.85 11.48 -14.31
C LEU A 427 31.59 10.14 -14.13
N HIS A 428 30.93 9.01 -14.41
CA HIS A 428 31.45 7.66 -14.17
C HIS A 428 32.75 7.31 -14.93
N PRO A 429 32.95 7.70 -16.22
CA PRO A 429 34.19 7.45 -16.96
C PRO A 429 35.40 8.21 -16.39
N VAL A 430 35.18 9.39 -15.82
CA VAL A 430 36.23 10.22 -15.19
C VAL A 430 36.72 9.58 -13.89
N GLN A 431 35.88 8.78 -13.23
CA GLN A 431 36.26 8.02 -12.05
C GLN A 431 36.96 6.69 -12.40
N CYS A 432 36.52 6.00 -13.46
CA CYS A 432 37.15 4.75 -13.92
C CYS A 432 38.55 4.96 -14.51
N THR A 433 38.86 6.15 -15.02
CA THR A 433 40.21 6.55 -15.43
C THR A 433 41.04 6.98 -14.21
N ARG A 434 41.21 6.05 -13.28
CA ARG A 434 42.16 6.22 -12.18
C ARG A 434 43.55 6.25 -12.80
N GLU A 435 44.11 7.44 -13.02
CA GLU A 435 45.54 7.61 -13.28
C GLU A 435 46.30 7.03 -12.08
N ARG A 436 46.63 5.74 -12.14
CA ARG A 436 47.67 5.17 -11.31
C ARG A 436 48.94 5.86 -11.78
N LYS A 437 49.41 6.83 -11.00
CA LYS A 437 50.83 7.18 -11.00
C LYS A 437 51.57 5.90 -10.59
N VAL A 438 52.01 5.14 -11.59
CA VAL A 438 52.98 4.09 -11.36
C VAL A 438 54.27 4.86 -11.15
N ASP A 439 54.63 5.11 -9.90
CA ASP A 439 55.98 5.51 -9.54
C ASP A 439 56.87 4.31 -9.86
N VAL A 440 57.27 4.21 -11.13
CA VAL A 440 58.39 3.35 -11.51
C VAL A 440 59.61 4.04 -10.91
N GLN A 441 60.00 3.61 -9.72
CA GLN A 441 61.35 3.85 -9.23
C GLN A 441 62.29 3.14 -10.22
N LEU A 442 62.72 3.89 -11.24
CA LEU A 442 63.83 3.51 -12.10
C LEU A 442 65.08 3.55 -11.22
N ASP A 443 65.36 2.42 -10.56
CA ASP A 443 66.63 2.19 -9.87
C ASP A 443 67.75 2.25 -10.91
N LEU A 444 68.40 3.42 -10.98
CA LEU A 444 69.54 3.72 -11.86
C LEU A 444 70.71 2.73 -11.66
N THR A 445 70.70 1.97 -10.56
CA THR A 445 71.67 0.93 -10.20
C THR A 445 71.54 -0.35 -11.03
N THR A 446 70.43 -0.55 -11.76
CA THR A 446 70.23 -1.71 -12.64
C THR A 446 70.84 -1.53 -14.04
N ILE A 447 71.06 -0.29 -14.47
CA ILE A 447 71.66 0.07 -15.76
C ILE A 447 73.09 -0.49 -15.94
N PRO A 448 74.02 -0.42 -14.96
CA PRO A 448 75.34 -1.01 -15.11
C PRO A 448 75.32 -2.55 -15.19
N ALA A 449 74.34 -3.21 -14.54
CA ALA A 449 74.20 -4.67 -14.61
C ALA A 449 73.78 -5.12 -16.02
N PHE A 450 72.85 -4.41 -16.67
CA PHE A 450 72.47 -4.69 -18.06
C PHE A 450 73.61 -4.42 -19.05
N LEU A 451 74.42 -3.37 -18.84
CA LEU A 451 75.61 -3.10 -19.66
C LEU A 451 76.69 -4.18 -19.52
N ALA A 452 76.92 -4.70 -18.31
CA ALA A 452 77.88 -5.78 -18.08
C ALA A 452 77.46 -7.08 -18.79
N VAL A 453 76.17 -7.43 -18.72
CA VAL A 453 75.61 -8.59 -19.42
C VAL A 453 75.72 -8.43 -20.94
N PHE A 454 75.46 -7.23 -21.46
CA PHE A 454 75.56 -6.96 -22.90
C PHE A 454 77.02 -7.02 -23.40
N LEU A 455 77.98 -6.52 -22.61
CA LEU A 455 79.41 -6.63 -22.91
C LEU A 455 79.91 -8.08 -22.90
N LEU A 456 79.43 -8.90 -21.95
CA LEU A 456 79.72 -10.33 -21.89
C LEU A 456 79.17 -11.09 -23.10
N LEU A 457 77.92 -10.81 -23.47
CA LEU A 457 77.30 -11.40 -24.67
C LEU A 457 78.01 -10.96 -25.95
N TRP A 458 78.44 -9.71 -26.06
CA TRP A 458 79.23 -9.22 -27.18
C TRP A 458 80.58 -9.93 -27.29
N PHE A 459 81.25 -10.18 -26.17
CA PHE A 459 82.53 -10.91 -26.15
C PHE A 459 82.35 -12.39 -26.53
N LEU A 460 81.27 -13.03 -26.06
CA LEU A 460 80.97 -14.44 -26.35
C LEU A 460 80.53 -14.67 -27.80
N LEU A 461 79.82 -13.72 -28.41
CA LEU A 461 79.28 -13.83 -29.77
C LEU A 461 80.22 -13.30 -30.86
N ARG A 462 81.46 -12.91 -30.51
CA ARG A 462 82.42 -12.39 -31.49
C ARG A 462 82.95 -13.53 -32.39
N PRO A 463 82.68 -13.52 -33.71
CA PRO A 463 83.03 -14.64 -34.59
C PRO A 463 84.55 -14.78 -34.73
N ARG A 464 85.08 -15.99 -34.46
CA ARG A 464 86.48 -16.33 -34.74
C ARG A 464 86.70 -16.41 -36.25
N ARG A 465 87.71 -15.70 -36.76
CA ARG A 465 88.07 -15.66 -38.19
C ARG A 465 88.38 -17.08 -38.71
N PRO A 466 87.84 -17.49 -39.88
CA PRO A 466 88.16 -18.79 -40.46
C PRO A 466 89.60 -18.80 -41.01
N LYS A 467 90.33 -19.89 -40.74
CA LYS A 467 91.68 -20.12 -41.29
C LYS A 467 91.61 -20.31 -42.82
N PRO A 468 92.56 -19.76 -43.60
CA PRO A 468 92.59 -19.93 -45.05
C PRO A 468 92.94 -21.37 -45.43
N LYS A 469 92.22 -21.94 -46.40
CA LYS A 469 92.60 -23.19 -47.07
C LYS A 469 93.44 -22.85 -48.31
N ILE A 470 94.58 -23.53 -48.41
CA ILE A 470 95.51 -23.51 -49.55
C ILE A 470 95.16 -24.69 -50.48
N ASN A 471 95.36 -24.44 -51.78
CA ASN A 471 95.15 -25.26 -52.99
C ASN A 471 93.80 -25.10 -53.69
#